data_AF-A0A1J4U6E3-F1
#
_entry.id   AF-A0A1J4U6E3-F1
#
_cell.length_a   1.000
_cell.length_b   1.000
_cell.length_c   1.000
_cell.angle_alpha   90.00
_cell.angle_beta   90.00
_cell.angle_gamma   90.00
#
_symmetry.space_group_name_H-M   'P 1'
#
loop_
_entity.id
_entity.type
_entity.pdbx_description
1 polymer ?
#
loop_
_entity_poly.entity_id
_entity_poly.type
_entity_poly.pdbx_seq_one_letter_code
_entity_poly.pdbx_strand_id
1 'polypeptide(L)'
;MSNGSNYAHMWRCAKCFYHFANIAEVEGFLKEEKKCPKCKSLNTLTLTRKEITIHCLLYDPDTDTKDAKDINDEFEKASSYDNGHY
;
A
#
# COMPACT_ATOMS: atom_id res chain seq x y z
N MET A 1 -36.35 0.90 13.53
CA MET A 1 -35.31 1.76 12.94
C MET A 1 -34.02 1.52 13.71
N SER A 2 -33.11 0.73 13.16
CA SER A 2 -31.78 0.49 13.74
C SER A 2 -30.74 0.80 12.67
N ASN A 3 -30.24 2.04 12.67
CA ASN A 3 -29.03 2.43 11.95
C ASN A 3 -27.83 1.83 12.69
N GLY A 4 -27.64 0.52 12.55
CA GLY A 4 -26.36 -0.11 12.86
C GLY A 4 -25.43 0.19 11.70
N SER A 5 -24.47 1.09 11.90
CA SER A 5 -23.37 1.26 10.97
C SER A 5 -22.58 -0.05 10.90
N ASN A 6 -22.87 -0.87 9.90
CA ASN A 6 -22.08 -2.04 9.54
C ASN A 6 -20.70 -1.55 9.07
N TYR A 7 -19.76 -1.36 9.99
CA TYR A 7 -18.36 -1.13 9.67
C TYR A 7 -17.77 -2.45 9.13
N ALA A 8 -18.06 -2.79 7.88
CA ALA A 8 -17.72 -4.10 7.31
C ALA A 8 -16.20 -4.27 7.13
N HIS A 9 -15.46 -3.20 6.83
CA HIS A 9 -14.03 -3.27 6.53
C HIS A 9 -13.26 -2.04 7.07
N MET A 10 -12.08 -2.28 7.65
CA MET A 10 -11.29 -1.24 8.33
C MET A 10 -9.80 -1.29 7.95
N TRP A 11 -9.19 -0.12 7.84
CA TRP A 11 -7.75 0.07 7.67
C TRP A 11 -7.03 0.03 9.01
N ARG A 12 -6.18 -0.97 9.20
CA ARG A 12 -5.21 -1.00 10.30
C ARG A 12 -3.80 -0.90 9.74
N CYS A 13 -2.94 -0.17 10.44
CA CYS A 13 -1.54 -0.08 10.03
C CYS A 13 -0.87 -1.45 10.15
N ALA A 14 -0.21 -1.92 9.09
CA ALA A 14 0.48 -3.20 9.11
C ALA A 14 1.67 -3.20 10.10
N LYS A 15 2.25 -2.03 10.41
CA LYS A 15 3.34 -1.89 11.40
C LYS A 15 2.83 -1.88 12.84
N CYS A 16 1.87 -0.99 13.15
CA CYS A 16 1.51 -0.68 14.55
C CYS A 16 0.07 -1.06 14.92
N PHE A 17 -0.69 -1.66 14.00
CA PHE A 17 -2.08 -2.08 14.16
C PHE A 17 -3.08 -0.99 14.54
N TYR A 18 -2.66 0.28 14.57
CA TYR A 18 -3.54 1.41 14.81
C TYR A 18 -4.59 1.50 13.70
N HIS A 19 -5.85 1.59 14.09
CA HIS A 19 -6.97 1.83 13.18
C HIS A 19 -6.99 3.31 12.79
N PHE A 20 -7.04 3.61 11.49
CA PHE A 20 -7.04 5.01 11.04
C PHE A 20 -7.98 5.34 9.87
N ALA A 21 -8.64 4.38 9.24
CA ALA A 21 -9.67 4.65 8.24
C ALA A 21 -10.64 3.46 8.09
N ASN A 22 -11.81 3.71 7.52
CA ASN A 22 -12.70 2.65 7.02
C ASN A 22 -12.36 2.35 5.55
N ILE A 23 -12.66 1.14 5.10
CA ILE A 23 -12.54 0.73 3.70
C ILE A 23 -13.94 0.74 3.10
N ALA A 24 -14.12 1.43 1.97
CA ALA A 24 -15.34 1.29 1.18
C ALA A 24 -15.34 -0.09 0.53
N GLU A 25 -16.50 -0.75 0.50
CA GLU A 25 -16.67 -1.96 -0.30
C GLU A 25 -16.49 -1.60 -1.78
N VAL A 26 -15.56 -2.29 -2.44
CA VAL A 26 -15.18 -2.03 -3.82
C VAL A 26 -15.06 -3.34 -4.57
N GLU A 27 -15.66 -3.39 -5.76
CA GLU A 27 -15.51 -4.49 -6.70
C GLU A 27 -14.44 -4.14 -7.75
N GLY A 28 -13.45 -5.01 -7.93
CA GLY A 28 -12.45 -4.87 -8.98
C GLY A 28 -11.04 -4.52 -8.49
N PHE A 29 -10.31 -3.74 -9.30
CA PHE A 29 -8.94 -3.37 -9.02
C PHE A 29 -8.88 -2.17 -8.07
N LEU A 30 -8.06 -2.28 -7.02
CA LEU A 30 -7.87 -1.22 -6.04
C LEU A 30 -6.38 -0.96 -5.85
N LYS A 31 -6.00 0.32 -5.82
CA LYS A 31 -4.71 0.74 -5.26
C LYS A 31 -4.97 1.90 -4.32
N GLU A 32 -4.77 1.68 -3.03
CA GLU A 32 -4.92 2.69 -2.00
C GLU A 32 -3.60 2.89 -1.26
N GLU A 33 -3.30 4.14 -0.95
CA GLU A 33 -2.13 4.52 -0.17
C GLU A 33 -2.56 5.44 0.97
N LYS A 34 -2.18 5.08 2.20
CA LYS A 34 -2.53 5.85 3.39
C LYS A 34 -1.38 5.87 4.40
N LYS A 35 -1.04 7.06 4.89
CA LYS A 35 -0.03 7.26 5.95
C LYS A 35 -0.66 7.04 7.32
N CYS A 36 -0.07 6.16 8.14
CA CYS A 36 -0.55 5.94 9.50
C CYS A 36 -0.35 7.21 10.34
N PRO A 37 -1.39 7.77 10.99
CA PRO A 37 -1.24 8.98 11.79
C PRO A 37 -0.41 8.74 13.07
N LYS A 38 -0.35 7.50 13.57
CA LYS A 38 0.40 7.11 14.76
C LYS A 38 1.90 6.94 14.50
N CYS A 39 2.28 6.00 13.63
CA CYS A 39 3.69 5.65 13.39
C CYS A 39 4.29 6.25 12.11
N LYS A 40 3.50 7.05 11.38
CA LYS A 40 3.89 7.73 10.13
C LYS A 40 4.27 6.82 8.96
N SER A 41 4.24 5.49 9.12
CA SER A 41 4.50 4.54 8.04
C SER A 41 3.46 4.66 6.92
N LEU A 42 3.92 4.54 5.68
CA LEU A 42 3.09 4.55 4.49
C LEU A 42 2.57 3.15 4.23
N ASN A 43 1.26 2.96 4.23
CA ASN A 43 0.63 1.65 3.99
C ASN A 43 -0.02 1.68 2.60
N THR A 44 0.31 0.71 1.77
CA THR A 44 -0.21 0.57 0.42
C THR A 44 -0.93 -0.76 0.30
N LEU A 45 -2.17 -0.73 -0.18
CA LEU A 45 -2.99 -1.90 -0.49
C LEU A 45 -3.22 -1.92 -1.98
N THR A 46 -2.81 -3.00 -2.63
CA THR A 46 -3.12 -3.27 -4.04
C THR A 46 -3.95 -4.54 -4.11
N LEU A 47 -5.14 -4.45 -4.70
CA LEU A 47 -5.99 -5.57 -5.05
C LEU A 47 -6.01 -5.70 -6.57
N THR A 48 -5.62 -6.86 -7.08
CA THR A 48 -5.79 -7.23 -8.48
C THR A 48 -6.72 -8.42 -8.60
N ARG A 49 -6.97 -8.90 -9.83
CA ARG A 49 -7.73 -10.13 -10.05
C ARG A 49 -7.05 -11.40 -9.54
N LYS A 50 -5.74 -11.37 -9.32
CA LYS A 50 -4.93 -12.56 -9.01
C LYS A 50 -4.31 -12.53 -7.62
N GLU A 51 -4.09 -11.34 -7.07
CA GLU A 51 -3.31 -11.16 -5.85
C GLU A 51 -3.81 -9.98 -5.01
N ILE A 52 -3.53 -10.08 -3.71
CA ILE A 52 -3.68 -9.00 -2.75
C ILE A 52 -2.30 -8.71 -2.20
N THR A 53 -1.84 -7.47 -2.35
CA THR A 53 -0.51 -7.05 -1.93
C THR A 53 -0.63 -5.93 -0.92
N ILE A 54 -0.03 -6.13 0.25
CA ILE A 54 -0.01 -5.14 1.34
C ILE A 54 1.45 -4.79 1.62
N HIS A 55 1.81 -3.54 1.36
CA HIS A 55 3.13 -2.99 1.68
C HIS A 55 3.01 -1.96 2.81
N CYS A 56 4.02 -1.93 3.67
CA CYS A 56 4.15 -0.89 4.68
C CYS A 56 5.59 -0.40 4.70
N LEU A 57 5.83 0.75 4.09
CA LEU A 57 7.13 1.40 4.10
C LEU A 57 7.28 2.20 5.39
N LEU A 58 8.41 2.00 6.05
CA LEU A 58 8.80 2.76 7.22
C LEU A 58 9.10 4.18 6.76
N TYR A 59 8.33 5.15 7.25
CA TYR A 59 8.78 6.53 7.20
C TYR A 59 9.84 6.67 8.28
N ASP A 60 11.09 6.71 7.85
CA ASP A 60 12.22 7.06 8.70
C ASP A 60 12.62 8.51 8.34
N PRO A 61 12.47 9.45 9.28
CA PRO A 61 12.80 10.85 9.03
C PRO A 61 14.29 11.09 8.75
N ASP A 62 15.16 10.12 9.07
CA ASP A 62 16.61 10.25 8.86
C ASP A 62 17.06 9.75 7.46
N THR A 63 16.24 8.97 6.76
CA THR A 63 16.51 8.45 5.40
C THR A 63 15.90 9.31 4.28
N ASP A 64 15.06 10.29 4.60
CA ASP A 64 14.38 11.19 3.64
C ASP A 64 15.34 12.18 2.93
N THR A 65 16.66 11.94 2.99
CA THR A 65 17.66 12.72 2.23
C THR A 65 18.38 11.96 1.13
N LYS A 66 18.21 10.63 0.95
CA LYS A 66 18.97 9.90 -0.11
C LYS A 66 18.27 8.81 -0.92
N ASP A 67 17.17 8.23 -0.48
CA ASP A 67 16.71 6.96 -1.10
C ASP A 67 15.56 7.08 -2.11
N ALA A 68 15.04 8.29 -2.36
CA ALA A 68 13.97 8.52 -3.34
C ALA A 68 14.40 8.34 -4.81
N LYS A 69 15.68 8.08 -5.08
CA LYS A 69 16.20 7.86 -6.44
C LYS A 69 16.37 6.40 -6.84
N ASP A 70 16.45 5.48 -5.87
CA ASP A 70 16.89 4.11 -6.17
C ASP A 70 15.73 3.17 -6.52
N ILE A 71 14.49 3.52 -6.15
CA ILE A 71 13.31 2.67 -6.40
C ILE A 71 12.84 2.70 -7.87
N ASN A 72 13.17 3.75 -8.62
CA ASN A 72 12.81 3.83 -10.04
C ASN A 72 13.75 3.01 -10.94
N ASP A 73 15.00 2.80 -10.54
CA ASP A 73 16.01 2.09 -11.34
C ASP A 73 15.81 0.56 -11.34
N GLU A 74 15.24 -0.02 -10.28
CA GLU A 74 14.93 -1.46 -10.25
C GLU A 74 13.73 -1.83 -11.13
N PHE A 75 12.73 -0.94 -11.26
CA PHE A 75 11.55 -1.21 -12.09
C PHE A 75 11.88 -1.18 -13.59
N GLU A 76 12.75 -0.25 -14.01
CA GLU A 76 13.24 -0.16 -15.41
C GLU A 76 14.11 -1.36 -15.80
N LYS A 77 14.96 -1.87 -14.89
CA LYS A 77 15.77 -3.06 -15.17
C LYS A 77 14.93 -4.32 -15.33
N ALA A 78 13.90 -4.52 -14.51
CA ALA A 78 13.03 -5.68 -14.59
C ALA A 78 12.25 -5.76 -15.92
N SER A 79 11.91 -4.62 -16.54
CA SER A 79 11.20 -4.57 -17.82
C SER A 79 12.07 -4.90 -19.05
N SER A 80 13.40 -4.96 -18.91
CA SER A 80 14.33 -5.16 -20.03
C SER A 80 14.74 -6.62 -20.27
N TYR A 81 14.45 -7.52 -19.32
CA TYR A 81 14.85 -8.94 -19.41
C TYR A 81 13.89 -9.83 -20.22
N ASP A 82 12.73 -9.31 -20.65
CA ASP A 82 11.66 -10.13 -21.27
C ASP A 82 11.56 -10.02 -22.80
N ASN A 83 12.58 -9.47 -23.48
CA ASN A 83 12.62 -9.38 -24.95
C ASN A 83 13.93 -9.94 -25.54
N GLY A 84 14.16 -11.24 -25.37
CA GLY A 84 15.33 -11.89 -25.95
C GLY A 84 15.21 -13.39 -26.10
N HIS A 85 14.19 -13.89 -26.80
CA HIS A 85 14.24 -15.23 -27.39
C HIS A 85 13.22 -15.38 -28.52
N TYR A 86 13.65 -15.16 -29.76
CA TYR A 86 13.38 -15.98 -30.96
C TYR A 86 14.39 -15.61 -32.05
#